data_AF-A0A6M4H057-F1
#
_entry.id   AF-A0A6M4H057-F1
#
_cell.length_a   1.000
_cell.length_b   1.000
_cell.length_c   1.000
_cell.angle_alpha   90.00
_cell.angle_beta   90.00
_cell.angle_gamma   90.00
#
_symmetry.space_group_name_H-M   'P 1'
#
loop_
_entity.id
_entity.type
_entity.pdbx_description
1 polymer ?
#
loop_
_entity_poly.entity_id
_entity_poly.type
_entity_poly.pdbx_seq_one_letter_code
_entity_poly.pdbx_strand_id
1 'polypeptide(L)'
;MTRLTLRRYRLVVPGVLLYLTFMPLVRGELSLDSLLAVDIAALAGTAGVFVVGYIYRLLRLRDLIFGWYVYEIQANLRDGLTQPFLETAFGRAVRDMDPSRVMPVFYHFVDNDESLKSKTNEIYENGLSLSSCADLFVVSAFGVVAYLVGYLWFHTQEYFFAAVIFLSLCILSQMFGALALSRHKRLGSEQVEVIRVIHSAALAERLRALAG
;
A
#
# COMPACT_ATOMS: atom_id res chain seq x y z
N MET A 1 -11.22 -1.59 12.57
CA MET A 1 -10.83 -2.87 11.92
C MET A 1 -9.71 -3.59 12.70
N THR A 2 -9.72 -4.92 12.85
CA THR A 2 -8.61 -5.64 13.55
C THR A 2 -7.39 -5.87 12.63
N ARG A 3 -6.19 -6.04 13.21
CA ARG A 3 -4.95 -6.38 12.47
C ARG A 3 -5.10 -7.67 11.64
N LEU A 4 -5.84 -8.65 12.15
CA LEU A 4 -6.11 -9.91 11.46
C LEU A 4 -6.96 -9.69 10.20
N THR A 5 -8.01 -8.87 10.33
CA THR A 5 -8.88 -8.49 9.21
C THR A 5 -8.08 -7.76 8.12
N LEU A 6 -7.23 -6.79 8.50
CA LEU A 6 -6.34 -6.09 7.57
C LEU A 6 -5.44 -7.06 6.77
N ARG A 7 -4.83 -8.04 7.46
CA ARG A 7 -3.96 -9.03 6.82
C ARG A 7 -4.71 -9.91 5.82
N ARG A 8 -5.96 -10.27 6.11
CA ARG A 8 -6.81 -11.04 5.18
C ARG A 8 -7.15 -10.23 3.94
N TYR A 9 -7.57 -8.98 4.08
CA TYR A 9 -7.90 -8.14 2.92
C TYR A 9 -6.68 -7.89 2.01
N ARG A 10 -5.49 -7.67 2.59
CA ARG A 10 -4.24 -7.53 1.83
C ARG A 10 -3.81 -8.80 1.07
N LEU A 11 -4.43 -9.94 1.34
CA LEU A 11 -4.24 -11.19 0.59
C LEU A 11 -5.33 -11.36 -0.48
N VAL A 12 -6.59 -11.09 -0.13
CA VAL A 12 -7.74 -11.29 -1.01
C VAL A 12 -7.76 -10.28 -2.17
N VAL A 13 -7.53 -9.00 -1.88
CA VAL A 13 -7.59 -7.91 -2.88
C VAL A 13 -6.68 -8.17 -4.09
N PRO A 14 -5.35 -8.40 -3.94
CA PRO A 14 -4.50 -8.66 -5.09
C PRO A 14 -4.90 -9.94 -5.83
N GLY A 15 -5.37 -10.98 -5.13
CA GLY A 15 -5.84 -12.22 -5.77
C GLY A 15 -7.04 -12.00 -6.68
N VAL A 16 -8.03 -11.25 -6.22
CA VAL A 16 -9.22 -10.89 -7.02
C VAL A 16 -8.83 -10.04 -8.23
N LEU A 17 -7.95 -9.05 -8.03
CA LEU A 17 -7.48 -8.19 -9.12
C LEU A 17 -6.75 -9.00 -10.20
N LEU A 18 -5.86 -9.91 -9.80
CA LEU A 18 -5.15 -10.79 -10.74
C LEU A 18 -6.12 -11.71 -11.49
N TYR A 19 -7.09 -12.29 -10.80
CA TYR A 19 -8.10 -13.13 -11.45
C TYR A 19 -8.88 -12.37 -12.50
N LEU A 20 -9.43 -11.19 -12.16
CA LEU A 20 -10.16 -10.36 -13.10
C LEU A 20 -9.29 -9.86 -14.26
N THR A 21 -7.99 -9.69 -14.04
CA THR A 21 -7.05 -9.21 -15.06
C THR A 21 -6.67 -10.30 -16.05
N PHE A 22 -6.31 -11.50 -15.57
CA PHE A 22 -5.69 -12.54 -16.40
C PHE A 22 -6.65 -13.61 -16.87
N MET A 23 -7.79 -13.83 -16.20
CA MET A 23 -8.73 -14.88 -16.61
C MET A 23 -9.33 -14.65 -18.01
N PRO A 24 -9.69 -13.42 -18.42
CA PRO A 24 -10.15 -13.17 -19.80
C PRO A 24 -9.09 -13.51 -20.86
N LEU A 25 -7.81 -13.24 -20.57
CA LEU A 25 -6.70 -13.59 -21.47
C LEU A 25 -6.55 -15.10 -21.64
N VAL A 26 -6.74 -15.88 -20.57
CA VAL A 26 -6.66 -17.34 -20.63
C VAL A 26 -7.81 -17.93 -21.44
N ARG A 27 -9.00 -17.33 -21.37
CA ARG A 27 -10.18 -17.78 -22.13
C ARG A 27 -10.23 -17.26 -23.55
N GLY A 28 -9.51 -16.19 -23.85
CA GLY A 28 -9.58 -15.52 -25.15
C GLY A 28 -10.89 -14.76 -25.37
N GLU A 29 -11.72 -14.60 -24.33
CA GLU A 29 -13.01 -13.93 -24.37
C GLU A 29 -13.09 -12.86 -23.28
N LEU A 30 -13.49 -11.65 -23.66
CA LEU A 30 -13.69 -10.50 -22.77
C LEU A 30 -15.17 -10.36 -22.36
N SER A 31 -15.79 -11.44 -21.88
CA SER A 31 -17.19 -11.44 -21.43
C SER A 31 -17.33 -11.78 -19.94
N LEU A 32 -18.22 -11.09 -19.22
CA LEU A 32 -18.51 -11.39 -17.80
C LEU A 32 -19.15 -12.77 -17.63
N ASP A 33 -19.96 -13.19 -18.59
CA ASP A 33 -20.61 -14.51 -18.58
C ASP A 33 -19.57 -15.63 -18.70
N SER A 34 -18.53 -15.43 -19.53
CA SER A 34 -17.44 -16.40 -19.61
C SER A 34 -16.72 -16.54 -18.27
N LEU A 35 -16.51 -15.45 -17.51
CA LEU A 35 -15.81 -15.49 -16.22
C LEU A 35 -16.51 -16.36 -15.17
N LEU A 36 -17.84 -16.47 -15.22
CA LEU A 36 -18.65 -17.23 -14.28
C LEU A 36 -18.92 -18.67 -14.72
N ALA A 37 -18.71 -18.99 -16.00
CA ALA A 37 -18.81 -20.37 -16.49
C ALA A 37 -17.74 -21.25 -15.82
N VAL A 38 -18.10 -22.48 -15.45
CA VAL A 38 -17.17 -23.45 -14.84
C VAL A 38 -17.01 -24.62 -15.81
N ASP A 39 -15.83 -24.72 -16.43
CA ASP A 39 -15.41 -25.83 -17.27
C ASP A 39 -13.98 -26.29 -16.89
N ILE A 40 -13.52 -27.42 -17.45
CA ILE A 40 -12.20 -27.98 -17.13
C ILE A 40 -11.07 -27.01 -17.54
N ALA A 41 -11.26 -26.29 -18.66
CA ALA A 41 -10.35 -25.23 -19.08
C ALA A 41 -10.34 -24.07 -18.05
N ALA A 42 -11.48 -23.71 -17.45
CA ALA A 42 -11.56 -22.76 -16.34
C ALA A 42 -10.69 -23.19 -15.16
N LEU A 43 -10.74 -24.47 -14.80
CA LEU A 43 -10.02 -24.99 -13.63
C LEU A 43 -8.52 -24.88 -13.85
N ALA A 44 -8.03 -25.25 -15.04
CA ALA A 44 -6.63 -25.10 -15.40
C ALA A 44 -6.20 -23.61 -15.44
N GLY A 45 -7.02 -22.74 -16.04
CA GLY A 45 -6.76 -21.31 -16.08
C GLY A 45 -6.76 -20.65 -14.70
N THR A 46 -7.70 -21.03 -13.85
CA THR A 46 -7.79 -20.59 -12.46
C THR A 46 -6.54 -21.02 -11.68
N ALA A 47 -6.08 -22.27 -11.85
CA ALA A 47 -4.82 -22.72 -11.26
C ALA A 47 -3.63 -21.87 -11.75
N GLY A 48 -3.58 -21.54 -13.04
CA GLY A 48 -2.57 -20.64 -13.61
C GLY A 48 -2.59 -19.25 -12.97
N VAL A 49 -3.77 -18.64 -12.81
CA VAL A 49 -3.92 -17.36 -12.10
C VAL A 49 -3.41 -17.45 -10.66
N PHE A 50 -3.69 -18.54 -9.94
CA PHE A 50 -3.19 -18.74 -8.59
C PHE A 50 -1.66 -18.83 -8.55
N VAL A 51 -1.03 -19.49 -9.54
CA VAL A 51 0.43 -19.51 -9.68
C VAL A 51 0.98 -18.11 -9.90
N VAL A 52 0.38 -17.32 -10.81
CA VAL A 52 0.77 -15.92 -11.04
C VAL A 52 0.61 -15.09 -9.77
N GLY A 53 -0.49 -15.25 -9.03
CA GLY A 53 -0.68 -14.57 -7.75
C GLY A 53 0.28 -14.99 -6.66
N TYR A 54 0.69 -16.25 -6.65
CA TYR A 54 1.74 -16.73 -5.75
C TYR A 54 3.10 -16.10 -6.10
N ILE A 55 3.46 -16.05 -7.38
CA ILE A 55 4.68 -15.38 -7.87
C ILE A 55 4.66 -13.89 -7.52
N TYR A 56 3.53 -13.21 -7.77
CA TYR A 56 3.33 -11.80 -7.41
C TYR A 56 3.65 -11.55 -5.93
N ARG A 57 3.18 -12.43 -5.06
CA ARG A 57 3.42 -12.36 -3.62
C ARG A 57 4.87 -12.67 -3.25
N LEU A 58 5.48 -13.67 -3.87
CA LEU A 58 6.88 -14.04 -3.62
C LEU A 58 7.84 -12.92 -4.01
N LEU A 59 7.62 -12.31 -5.18
CA LEU A 59 8.44 -11.22 -5.70
C LEU A 59 8.19 -9.89 -4.99
N ARG A 60 7.20 -9.82 -4.08
CA ARG A 60 6.84 -8.62 -3.32
C ARG A 60 6.60 -7.40 -4.24
N LEU A 61 5.99 -7.62 -5.40
CA LEU A 61 5.90 -6.59 -6.45
C LEU A 61 5.17 -5.31 -6.00
N ARG A 62 4.23 -5.42 -5.06
CA ARG A 62 3.59 -4.27 -4.42
C ARG A 62 4.61 -3.30 -3.82
N ASP A 63 5.69 -3.81 -3.24
CA ASP A 63 6.64 -3.01 -2.47
C ASP A 63 7.40 -2.00 -3.34
N LEU A 64 7.41 -2.19 -4.66
CA LEU A 64 7.94 -1.22 -5.63
C LEU A 64 7.26 0.16 -5.50
N ILE A 65 5.96 0.19 -5.22
CA ILE A 65 5.20 1.44 -5.02
C ILE A 65 4.93 1.67 -3.55
N PHE A 66 4.53 0.63 -2.82
CA PHE A 66 4.14 0.75 -1.42
C PHE A 66 5.33 1.16 -0.53
N GLY A 67 6.55 0.77 -0.89
CA GLY A 67 7.76 1.20 -0.18
C GLY A 67 7.92 2.72 -0.16
N TRP A 68 7.63 3.40 -1.28
CA TRP A 68 7.65 4.86 -1.35
C TRP A 68 6.62 5.49 -0.39
N TYR A 69 5.37 4.98 -0.40
CA TYR A 69 4.35 5.47 0.53
C TYR A 69 4.74 5.29 2.00
N VAL A 70 5.30 4.13 2.34
CA VAL A 70 5.76 3.83 3.71
C VAL A 70 6.87 4.80 4.12
N TYR A 71 7.86 5.01 3.26
CA TYR A 71 8.95 5.95 3.51
C TYR A 71 8.41 7.36 3.77
N GLU A 72 7.52 7.85 2.91
CA GLU A 72 6.90 9.17 3.03
C GLU A 72 6.12 9.35 4.34
N ILE A 73 5.41 8.32 4.79
CA ILE A 73 4.70 8.33 6.07
C ILE A 73 5.71 8.40 7.22
N GLN A 74 6.72 7.54 7.22
CA GLN A 74 7.72 7.48 8.28
C GLN A 74 8.53 8.78 8.37
N ALA A 75 8.90 9.36 7.22
CA ALA A 75 9.60 10.64 7.16
C ALA A 75 8.75 11.76 7.77
N ASN A 76 7.46 11.84 7.42
CA ASN A 76 6.55 12.82 8.01
C ASN A 76 6.43 12.66 9.54
N LEU A 77 6.34 11.43 10.03
CA LEU A 77 6.29 11.15 11.46
C LEU A 77 7.59 11.52 12.18
N ARG A 78 8.75 11.14 11.61
CA ARG A 78 10.08 11.51 12.14
C ARG A 78 10.22 13.02 12.24
N ASP A 79 9.91 13.73 11.15
CA ASP A 79 10.05 15.18 11.08
C ASP A 79 9.12 15.84 12.11
N GLY A 80 7.88 15.34 12.24
CA GLY A 80 6.95 15.79 13.27
C GLY A 80 7.46 15.58 14.69
N LEU A 81 8.05 14.41 15.00
CA LEU A 81 8.57 14.10 16.34
C LEU A 81 9.81 14.93 16.71
N THR A 82 10.65 15.24 15.72
CA THR A 82 11.90 15.98 15.92
C THR A 82 11.72 17.50 15.87
N GLN A 83 10.60 18.00 15.32
CA GLN A 83 10.33 19.42 15.12
C GLN A 83 10.55 20.30 16.37
N PRO A 84 10.16 19.90 17.60
CA PRO A 84 10.41 20.69 18.81
C PRO A 84 11.89 20.80 19.22
N PHE A 85 12.73 19.89 18.73
CA PHE A 85 14.10 19.69 19.22
C PHE A 85 15.16 20.06 18.18
N LEU A 86 14.79 20.69 17.06
CA LEU A 86 15.71 21.02 15.97
C LEU A 86 16.83 21.99 16.36
N GLU A 87 16.63 22.78 17.42
CA GLU A 87 17.67 23.65 17.98
C GLU A 87 18.75 22.86 18.75
N THR A 88 18.43 21.64 19.17
CA THR A 88 19.36 20.77 19.91
C THR A 88 20.21 19.92 18.96
N ALA A 89 21.42 19.55 19.40
CA ALA A 89 22.30 18.68 18.63
C ALA A 89 21.67 17.29 18.37
N PHE A 90 21.03 16.70 19.39
CA PHE A 90 20.41 15.38 19.26
C PHE A 90 19.19 15.41 18.32
N GLY A 91 18.39 16.49 18.34
CA GLY A 91 17.21 16.61 17.47
C GLY A 91 17.58 16.67 15.99
N ARG A 92 18.65 17.40 15.63
CA ARG A 92 19.21 17.40 14.27
C ARG A 92 19.76 16.04 13.88
N ALA A 93 20.55 15.43 14.76
CA ALA A 93 21.11 14.10 14.53
C ALA A 93 20.01 13.07 14.22
N VAL A 94 18.90 13.06 14.97
CA VAL A 94 17.78 12.14 14.74
C VAL A 94 16.99 12.49 13.47
N ARG A 95 16.83 13.78 13.13
CA ARG A 95 16.16 14.19 11.88
C ARG A 95 16.90 13.66 10.65
N ASP A 96 18.22 13.65 10.70
CA ASP A 96 19.06 13.19 9.59
C ASP A 96 19.17 11.65 9.51
N MET A 97 18.63 10.92 10.50
CA MET A 97 18.56 9.46 10.46
C MET A 97 17.50 8.97 9.48
N ASP A 98 17.70 7.73 9.01
CA ASP A 98 16.67 7.00 8.28
C ASP A 98 15.36 6.95 9.10
N PRO A 99 14.21 7.32 8.49
CA PRO A 99 12.94 7.38 9.21
C PRO A 99 12.56 6.08 9.94
N SER A 100 12.92 4.92 9.38
CA SER A 100 12.58 3.63 9.99
C SER A 100 13.21 3.43 11.36
N ARG A 101 14.38 4.06 11.63
CA ARG A 101 15.06 3.99 12.93
C ARG A 101 14.33 4.75 14.04
N VAL A 102 13.49 5.72 13.67
CA VAL A 102 12.74 6.57 14.62
C VAL A 102 11.36 5.98 14.93
N MET A 103 10.85 5.10 14.07
CA MET A 103 9.53 4.48 14.23
C MET A 103 9.34 3.68 15.53
N PRO A 104 10.35 2.98 16.09
CA PRO A 104 10.20 2.35 17.41
C PRO A 104 9.83 3.34 18.52
N VAL A 105 10.35 4.57 18.46
CA VAL A 105 10.00 5.63 19.43
C VAL A 105 8.54 6.04 19.25
N PHE A 106 8.09 6.25 18.02
CA PHE A 106 6.69 6.56 17.72
C PHE A 106 5.74 5.48 18.23
N TYR A 107 5.99 4.22 17.87
CA TYR A 107 5.11 3.12 18.25
C TYR A 107 5.12 2.84 19.74
N HIS A 108 6.22 3.11 20.44
CA HIS A 108 6.24 3.05 21.90
C HIS A 108 5.15 3.94 22.52
N PHE A 109 4.98 5.18 22.06
CA PHE A 109 3.93 6.04 22.59
C PHE A 109 2.53 5.57 22.18
N VAL A 110 2.34 5.20 20.91
CA VAL A 110 1.03 4.72 20.41
C VAL A 110 0.57 3.46 21.13
N ASP A 111 1.48 2.54 21.46
CA ASP A 111 1.14 1.29 22.13
C ASP A 111 0.89 1.46 23.64
N ASN A 112 1.43 2.51 24.27
CA ASN A 112 1.31 2.77 25.71
C ASN A 112 0.29 3.85 26.09
N ASP A 113 -0.26 4.60 25.13
CA ASP A 113 -1.27 5.63 25.38
C ASP A 113 -2.63 5.24 24.75
N GLU A 114 -3.67 5.08 25.59
CA GLU A 114 -5.02 4.72 25.12
C GLU A 114 -5.67 5.79 24.25
N SER A 115 -5.38 7.08 24.48
CA SER A 115 -5.92 8.18 23.68
C SER A 115 -5.45 8.08 22.22
N LEU A 116 -4.22 7.62 21.99
CA LEU A 116 -3.64 7.39 20.66
C LEU A 116 -4.19 6.11 19.98
N LYS A 117 -4.59 5.11 20.77
CA LYS A 117 -5.17 3.86 20.25
C LYS A 117 -6.53 4.07 19.60
N SER A 118 -7.33 5.03 20.09
CA SER A 118 -8.66 5.32 19.52
C SER A 118 -8.61 5.63 18.00
N LYS A 119 -7.59 6.35 17.54
CA LYS A 119 -7.38 6.71 16.13
C LYS A 119 -6.72 5.62 15.28
N THR A 120 -6.27 4.53 15.89
CA THR A 120 -5.51 3.47 15.21
C THR A 120 -6.37 2.71 14.18
N ASN A 121 -7.68 2.61 14.41
CA ASN A 121 -8.60 1.97 13.46
C ASN A 121 -8.64 2.70 12.12
N GLU A 122 -8.75 4.03 12.14
CA GLU A 122 -8.76 4.85 10.91
C GLU A 122 -7.45 4.75 10.15
N ILE A 123 -6.33 4.68 10.87
CA ILE A 123 -4.99 4.48 10.29
C ILE A 123 -4.90 3.11 9.61
N TYR A 124 -5.44 2.05 10.21
CA TYR A 124 -5.46 0.72 9.59
C TYR A 124 -6.35 0.65 8.36
N GLU A 125 -7.53 1.29 8.39
CA GLU A 125 -8.44 1.33 7.24
C GLU A 125 -7.82 2.13 6.09
N ASN A 126 -7.26 3.31 6.37
CA ASN A 126 -6.56 4.09 5.36
C ASN A 126 -5.29 3.38 4.85
N GLY A 127 -4.59 2.66 5.73
CA GLY A 127 -3.45 1.82 5.37
C GLY A 127 -3.84 0.59 4.52
N LEU A 128 -5.09 0.13 4.57
CA LEU A 128 -5.62 -0.86 3.63
C LEU A 128 -5.81 -0.21 2.27
N SER A 129 -6.50 0.92 2.20
CA SER A 129 -6.74 1.67 0.96
C SER A 129 -5.45 1.98 0.22
N LEU A 130 -4.42 2.42 0.93
CA LEU A 130 -3.11 2.71 0.37
C LEU A 130 -2.43 1.45 -0.22
N SER A 131 -2.45 0.34 0.52
CA SER A 131 -1.91 -0.93 0.00
C SER A 131 -2.71 -1.45 -1.21
N SER A 132 -4.04 -1.31 -1.19
CA SER A 132 -4.90 -1.71 -2.31
C SER A 132 -4.67 -0.86 -3.55
N CYS A 133 -4.39 0.43 -3.41
CA CYS A 133 -4.02 1.30 -4.53
C CYS A 133 -2.68 0.85 -5.15
N ALA A 134 -1.70 0.49 -4.32
CA ALA A 134 -0.44 -0.06 -4.82
C ALA A 134 -0.64 -1.42 -5.53
N ASP A 135 -1.46 -2.31 -4.96
CA ASP A 135 -1.81 -3.59 -5.58
C ASP A 135 -2.51 -3.37 -6.95
N LEU A 136 -3.49 -2.46 -7.01
CA LEU A 136 -4.20 -2.09 -8.24
C LEU A 136 -3.28 -1.50 -9.29
N PHE A 137 -2.36 -0.60 -8.91
CA PHE A 137 -1.40 -0.02 -9.84
C PHE A 137 -0.55 -1.10 -10.50
N VAL A 138 0.07 -1.96 -9.68
CA VAL A 138 0.99 -2.98 -10.18
C VAL A 138 0.26 -3.99 -11.08
N VAL A 139 -0.90 -4.49 -10.64
CA VAL A 139 -1.69 -5.44 -11.44
C VAL A 139 -2.17 -4.80 -12.74
N SER A 140 -2.63 -3.55 -12.69
CA SER A 140 -3.08 -2.84 -13.89
C SER A 140 -1.93 -2.56 -14.85
N ALA A 141 -0.73 -2.23 -14.35
CA ALA A 141 0.46 -2.02 -15.19
C ALA A 141 0.84 -3.30 -15.95
N PHE A 142 0.80 -4.47 -15.28
CA PHE A 142 0.95 -5.75 -15.96
C PHE A 142 -0.18 -6.02 -16.94
N GLY A 143 -1.42 -5.67 -16.58
CA GLY A 143 -2.58 -5.73 -17.47
C GLY A 143 -2.34 -4.96 -18.77
N VAL A 144 -1.91 -3.69 -18.70
CA VAL A 144 -1.60 -2.88 -19.89
C VAL A 144 -0.64 -3.62 -20.83
N VAL A 145 0.47 -4.13 -20.29
CA VAL A 145 1.46 -4.86 -21.10
C VAL A 145 0.87 -6.13 -21.70
N ALA A 146 0.18 -6.94 -20.90
CA ALA A 146 -0.38 -8.21 -21.35
C ALA A 146 -1.45 -8.03 -22.44
N TYR A 147 -2.35 -7.06 -22.27
CA TYR A 147 -3.40 -6.77 -23.25
C TYR A 147 -2.85 -6.08 -24.51
N LEU A 148 -1.81 -5.26 -24.42
CA LEU A 148 -1.14 -4.74 -25.62
C LEU A 148 -0.44 -5.85 -26.42
N VAL A 149 0.24 -6.79 -25.74
CA VAL A 149 0.82 -7.97 -26.40
C VAL A 149 -0.27 -8.82 -27.05
N GLY A 150 -1.40 -9.04 -26.35
CA GLY A 150 -2.56 -9.72 -26.90
C GLY A 150 -3.11 -9.03 -28.16
N TYR A 151 -3.22 -7.70 -28.14
CA TYR A 151 -3.61 -6.93 -29.33
C TYR A 151 -2.65 -7.11 -30.50
N LEU A 152 -1.34 -7.10 -30.25
CA LEU A 152 -0.33 -7.29 -31.29
C LEU A 152 -0.35 -8.71 -31.89
N TRP A 153 -0.78 -9.71 -31.12
CA TRP A 153 -0.81 -11.11 -31.55
C TRP A 153 -2.12 -11.51 -32.23
N PHE A 154 -3.26 -11.11 -31.65
CA PHE A 154 -4.59 -11.51 -32.12
C PHE A 154 -5.27 -10.46 -33.01
N HIS A 155 -4.74 -9.23 -33.04
CA HIS A 155 -5.27 -8.10 -33.81
C HIS A 155 -6.74 -7.75 -33.52
N THR A 156 -7.25 -8.13 -32.34
CA THR A 156 -8.63 -7.84 -31.93
C THR A 156 -8.69 -6.54 -31.13
N GLN A 157 -9.57 -5.61 -31.53
CA GLN A 157 -9.71 -4.29 -30.88
C GLN A 157 -10.07 -4.37 -29.39
N GLU A 158 -10.74 -5.44 -28.96
CA GLU A 158 -11.10 -5.68 -27.56
C GLU A 158 -9.88 -5.67 -26.63
N TYR A 159 -8.76 -6.28 -27.05
CA TYR A 159 -7.51 -6.26 -26.29
C TYR A 159 -6.94 -4.84 -26.17
N PHE A 160 -7.06 -4.02 -27.21
CA PHE A 160 -6.61 -2.63 -27.17
C PHE A 160 -7.47 -1.81 -26.19
N PHE A 161 -8.80 -1.93 -26.25
CA PHE A 161 -9.68 -1.24 -25.30
C PHE A 161 -9.43 -1.70 -23.85
N ALA A 162 -9.22 -2.99 -23.62
CA ALA A 162 -8.85 -3.51 -22.31
C ALA A 162 -7.53 -2.87 -21.81
N ALA A 163 -6.51 -2.75 -22.65
CA ALA A 163 -5.27 -2.08 -22.28
C ALA A 163 -5.49 -0.60 -21.89
N VAL A 164 -6.36 0.12 -22.60
CA VAL A 164 -6.74 1.51 -22.25
C VAL A 164 -7.47 1.58 -20.90
N ILE A 165 -8.35 0.63 -20.60
CA ILE A 165 -9.02 0.53 -19.29
C ILE A 165 -7.98 0.31 -18.18
N PHE A 166 -7.07 -0.64 -18.34
CA PHE A 166 -6.01 -0.87 -17.36
C PHE A 166 -5.07 0.33 -17.19
N LEU A 167 -4.77 1.05 -18.27
CA LEU A 167 -3.99 2.28 -18.19
C LEU A 167 -4.73 3.35 -17.37
N SER A 168 -6.04 3.47 -17.57
CA SER A 168 -6.88 4.37 -16.78
C SER A 168 -6.91 3.97 -15.30
N LEU A 169 -6.97 2.67 -14.99
CA LEU A 169 -6.88 2.15 -13.63
C LEU A 169 -5.52 2.45 -12.98
N CYS A 170 -4.41 2.38 -13.72
CA CYS A 170 -3.10 2.82 -13.22
C CYS A 170 -3.14 4.28 -12.78
N ILE A 171 -3.67 5.18 -13.62
CA ILE A 171 -3.74 6.61 -13.32
C ILE A 171 -4.63 6.86 -12.09
N LEU A 172 -5.82 6.28 -12.08
CA LEU A 172 -6.76 6.42 -10.96
C LEU A 172 -6.17 5.87 -9.66
N SER A 173 -5.49 4.72 -9.70
CA SER A 173 -4.87 4.12 -8.51
C SER A 173 -3.81 5.02 -7.89
N GLN A 174 -3.01 5.72 -8.70
CA GLN A 174 -2.02 6.68 -8.20
C GLN A 174 -2.68 7.93 -7.61
N MET A 175 -3.73 8.45 -8.25
CA MET A 175 -4.50 9.58 -7.72
C MET A 175 -5.10 9.26 -6.35
N PHE A 176 -5.81 8.13 -6.24
CA PHE A 176 -6.39 7.71 -4.96
C PHE A 176 -5.31 7.33 -3.93
N GLY A 177 -4.19 6.74 -4.37
CA GLY A 177 -3.03 6.46 -3.53
C GLY A 177 -2.44 7.73 -2.92
N ALA A 178 -2.29 8.80 -3.69
CA ALA A 178 -1.80 10.09 -3.20
C ALA A 178 -2.75 10.73 -2.19
N LEU A 179 -4.06 10.64 -2.41
CA LEU A 179 -5.08 11.10 -1.47
C LEU A 179 -5.04 10.30 -0.16
N ALA A 180 -4.96 8.97 -0.26
CA ALA A 180 -4.84 8.09 0.91
C ALA A 180 -3.53 8.37 1.68
N LEU A 181 -2.42 8.61 0.98
CA LEU A 181 -1.14 8.98 1.59
C LEU A 181 -1.26 10.28 2.39
N SER A 182 -1.86 11.31 1.78
CA SER A 182 -2.06 12.62 2.41
C SER A 182 -2.92 12.49 3.67
N ARG A 183 -4.00 11.71 3.60
CA ARG A 183 -4.83 11.39 4.77
C ARG A 183 -4.03 10.63 5.83
N HIS A 184 -3.18 9.68 5.44
CA HIS A 184 -2.37 8.91 6.39
C HIS A 184 -1.38 9.79 7.14
N LYS A 185 -0.69 10.68 6.41
CA LYS A 185 0.22 11.66 6.99
C LYS A 185 -0.51 12.56 7.99
N ARG A 186 -1.70 13.06 7.64
CA ARG A 186 -2.51 13.90 8.54
C ARG A 186 -2.86 13.17 9.84
N LEU A 187 -3.40 11.95 9.75
CA LEU A 187 -3.73 11.14 10.94
C LEU A 187 -2.50 10.88 11.81
N GLY A 188 -1.36 10.58 11.19
CA GLY A 188 -0.08 10.41 11.88
C GLY A 188 0.39 11.69 12.57
N SER A 189 0.28 12.85 11.90
CA SER A 189 0.64 14.14 12.46
C SER A 189 -0.22 14.50 13.68
N GLU A 190 -1.52 14.16 13.67
CA GLU A 190 -2.40 14.33 14.83
C GLU A 190 -1.94 13.48 16.03
N GLN A 191 -1.45 12.25 15.80
CA GLN A 191 -0.87 11.43 16.87
C GLN A 191 0.45 12.03 17.38
N VAL A 192 1.30 12.53 16.48
CA VAL A 192 2.54 13.20 16.84
C VAL A 192 2.29 14.45 17.68
N GLU A 193 1.27 15.24 17.36
CA GLU A 193 0.90 16.42 18.14
C GLU A 193 0.56 16.06 19.58
N VAL A 194 -0.26 15.02 19.80
CA VAL A 194 -0.58 14.52 21.13
C VAL A 194 0.68 14.06 21.88
N ILE A 195 1.58 13.33 21.21
CA ILE A 195 2.86 12.91 21.82
C ILE A 195 3.69 14.12 22.23
N ARG A 196 3.76 15.15 21.39
CA ARG A 196 4.54 16.36 21.69
C ARG A 196 3.98 17.18 22.85
N VAL A 197 2.66 17.23 22.99
CA VAL A 197 2.01 18.01 24.05
C VAL A 197 2.03 17.26 25.37
N ILE A 198 1.65 15.98 25.37
CA ILE A 198 1.47 15.19 26.60
C ILE A 198 2.80 14.56 27.05
N HIS A 199 3.60 14.05 26.11
CA HIS A 199 4.77 13.23 26.39
C HIS A 199 6.11 13.93 26.05
N SER A 200 6.14 15.26 26.00
CA SER A 200 7.30 16.05 25.54
C SER A 200 8.62 15.65 26.20
N ALA A 201 8.64 15.54 27.54
CA ALA A 201 9.85 15.21 28.29
C ALA A 201 10.35 13.79 28.01
N ALA A 202 9.43 12.82 28.04
CA ALA A 202 9.75 11.42 27.72
C ALA A 202 10.18 11.24 26.26
N LEU A 203 9.59 12.02 25.34
CA LEU A 203 9.99 12.05 23.94
C LEU A 203 11.44 12.55 23.80
N ALA A 204 11.78 13.66 24.46
CA ALA A 204 13.14 14.21 24.42
C ALA A 204 14.19 13.21 24.93
N GLU A 205 13.89 12.51 26.04
CA GLU A 205 14.76 11.49 26.60
C GLU A 205 15.01 10.35 25.60
N ARG A 206 13.95 9.81 25.00
CA ARG A 206 14.04 8.72 24.02
C ARG A 206 14.78 9.13 22.75
N LEU A 207 14.52 10.33 22.24
CA LEU A 207 15.24 10.84 21.06
C LEU A 207 16.72 11.05 21.37
N ARG A 208 17.06 11.52 22.58
CA ARG A 208 18.45 11.65 23.01
C ARG A 208 19.14 10.29 23.11
N ALA A 209 18.47 9.30 23.68
CA ALA A 209 18.98 7.92 23.76
C ALA A 209 19.16 7.27 22.38
N LEU A 210 18.37 7.68 21.37
CA LEU A 210 18.52 7.22 19.99
C LEU A 210 19.69 7.90 19.26
N ALA A 211 20.02 9.13 19.65
CA ALA A 211 21.08 9.93 19.04
C ALA A 211 22.48 9.61 19.55
N GLY A 212 22.58 9.12 20.79
CA GLY A 212 23.83 8.64 21.41
C GLY A 212 24.17 7.23 20.99
#